data_AF-X1L2V6-F1
#
_entry.id   AF-X1L2V6-F1
#
_cell.length_a   1.000
_cell.length_b   1.000
_cell.length_c   1.000
_cell.angle_alpha   90.00
_cell.angle_beta   90.00
_cell.angle_gamma   90.00
#
_symmetry.space_group_name_H-M   'P 1'
#
loop_
_entity.id
_entity.type
_entity.pdbx_description
1 polymer ?
#
loop_
_entity_poly.entity_id
_entity_poly.type
_entity_poly.pdbx_seq_one_letter_code
_entity_poly.pdbx_strand_id
1 'polypeptide(L)' 'EALPSIAAVAEVVIVTCAASERVGTYLGLKDGFIANRRSQGRSQGTTVTVSNLFRKVPARL' A
#
# COMPACT_ATOMS: atom_id res chain seq x y z
N GLU A 1 6.17 -4.20 12.94
CA GLU A 1 5.39 -4.67 11.76
C GLU A 1 6.05 -4.16 10.48
N ALA A 2 5.92 -4.86 9.35
CA ALA A 2 6.66 -4.53 8.12
C ALA A 2 6.01 -3.45 7.25
N LEU A 3 4.68 -3.36 7.21
CA LEU A 3 4.00 -2.39 6.35
C LEU A 3 4.24 -0.93 6.76
N PRO A 4 4.20 -0.54 8.05
CA PRO A 4 4.49 0.82 8.46
C PRO A 4 5.92 1.26 8.13
N SER A 5 6.91 0.36 8.30
CA SER A 5 8.32 0.67 8.00
C SER A 5 8.56 0.85 6.50
N ILE A 6 7.90 0.07 5.64
CA ILE A 6 7.97 0.23 4.18
C ILE A 6 7.26 1.52 3.74
N ALA A 7 6.05 1.79 4.25
CA ALA A 7 5.28 2.97 3.88
C ALA A 7 5.93 4.29 4.28
N ALA A 8 6.82 4.29 5.28
CA ALA A 8 7.58 5.47 5.69
C ALA A 8 8.63 5.92 4.65
N VAL A 9 9.11 5.00 3.80
CA VAL A 9 10.22 5.25 2.86
C VAL A 9 9.88 5.00 1.40
N ALA A 10 8.64 4.60 1.11
CA ALA A 10 8.18 4.24 -0.23
C ALA A 10 6.70 4.64 -0.44
N GLU A 11 6.29 4.64 -1.70
CA GLU A 11 4.87 4.67 -2.06
C GLU A 11 4.34 3.24 -2.07
N VAL A 12 3.23 3.00 -1.37
CA VAL A 12 2.68 1.65 -1.19
C VAL A 12 1.23 1.63 -1.65
N VAL A 13 0.90 0.68 -2.50
CA VAL A 13 -0.48 0.39 -2.89
C VAL A 13 -0.86 -0.98 -2.36
N ILE A 14 -1.96 -1.05 -1.65
CA ILE A 14 -2.53 -2.30 -1.15
C ILE A 14 -3.86 -2.48 -1.84
N VAL A 15 -4.02 -3.62 -2.49
CA VAL A 15 -5.34 -4.07 -2.92
C VAL A 15 -5.64 -5.33 -2.12
N THR A 16 -6.81 -5.45 -1.54
CA THR A 16 -7.18 -6.63 -0.73
C THR A 16 -8.65 -6.95 -0.92
N CYS A 17 -9.01 -8.21 -0.78
CA CYS A 17 -10.39 -8.68 -0.77
C CYS A 17 -10.46 -9.83 0.22
N ALA A 18 -11.11 -9.61 1.36
CA ALA A 18 -11.29 -10.63 2.37
C ALA A 18 -12.30 -11.69 1.91
N ALA A 19 -12.24 -12.90 2.47
CA ALA A 19 -13.15 -14.00 2.10
C ALA A 19 -14.65 -13.65 2.27
N SER A 20 -14.95 -12.79 3.25
CA SER A 20 -16.30 -12.33 3.57
C SER A 20 -16.72 -11.09 2.77
N GLU A 21 -15.81 -10.46 2.02
CA GLU A 21 -16.08 -9.24 1.28
C GLU A 21 -16.45 -9.56 -0.17
N ARG A 22 -17.52 -8.91 -0.65
CA ARG A 22 -17.97 -9.03 -2.05
C ARG A 22 -17.21 -8.11 -3.00
N VAL A 23 -16.56 -7.08 -2.47
CA VAL A 23 -15.85 -6.06 -3.23
C VAL A 23 -14.50 -5.83 -2.55
N GLY A 24 -13.43 -5.80 -3.34
CA GLY A 24 -12.11 -5.51 -2.82
C GLY A 24 -11.94 -4.04 -2.44
N THR A 25 -10.93 -3.80 -1.60
CA THR A 25 -10.49 -2.47 -1.20
C THR A 25 -9.17 -2.15 -1.86
N TYR A 26 -9.06 -0.95 -2.41
CA TYR A 26 -7.82 -0.31 -2.82
C TYR A 26 -7.43 0.74 -1.78
N LEU A 27 -6.17 0.72 -1.36
CA LEU A 27 -5.56 1.67 -0.43
C LEU A 27 -4.23 2.15 -1.02
N GLY A 28 -4.12 3.46 -1.24
CA GLY A 28 -2.88 4.13 -1.61
C GLY A 28 -2.28 4.82 -0.39
N LEU A 29 -1.05 4.45 -0.05
CA LEU A 29 -0.25 5.03 1.02
C LEU A 29 0.90 5.83 0.40
N LYS A 30 1.03 7.08 0.83
CA LYS A 30 2.14 7.95 0.46
C LYS A 30 2.72 8.55 1.72
N ASP A 31 4.03 8.43 1.89
CA ASP A 31 4.76 9.01 3.03
C ASP A 31 4.23 8.55 4.39
N GLY A 32 3.74 7.31 4.48
CA GLY A 32 3.10 6.76 5.68
C GLY A 32 1.63 7.15 5.88
N PHE A 33 1.06 8.02 5.04
CA PHE A 33 -0.33 8.47 5.14
C PHE A 33 -1.23 7.84 4.08
N ILE A 34 -2.51 7.64 4.42
CA ILE A 34 -3.52 7.17 3.47
C ILE A 34 -3.85 8.32 2.52
N ALA A 35 -3.38 8.22 1.28
CA ALA A 35 -3.62 9.19 0.23
C ALA A 35 -4.90 8.91 -0.57
N ASN A 36 -5.29 7.63 -0.69
CA ASN A 36 -6.49 7.23 -1.41
C ASN A 36 -7.08 5.94 -0.82
N ARG A 37 -8.40 5.88 -0.71
CA ARG A 37 -9.14 4.67 -0.38
C ARG A 37 -10.37 4.58 -1.27
N ARG A 38 -10.52 3.45 -1.97
CA ARG A 38 -11.68 3.21 -2.85
C ARG A 38 -12.00 1.73 -2.94
N SER A 39 -13.21 1.43 -3.37
CA SER A 39 -13.63 0.08 -3.71
C SER A 39 -13.10 -0.31 -5.09
N GLN A 40 -12.64 -1.55 -5.28
CA GLN A 40 -12.17 -2.07 -6.56
C GLN A 40 -12.50 -3.57 -6.69
N GLY A 41 -12.95 -4.00 -7.87
CA GLY A 41 -13.14 -5.42 -8.16
C GLY A 41 -11.81 -6.18 -8.11
N ARG A 42 -11.73 -7.21 -7.27
CA ARG A 42 -10.54 -8.04 -7.06
C ARG A 42 -10.96 -9.42 -6.53
N SER A 43 -10.25 -10.48 -6.95
CA SER A 43 -10.35 -11.81 -6.36
C SER A 43 -9.81 -11.86 -4.93
N GLN A 44 -10.31 -12.80 -4.12
CA GLN A 44 -9.87 -13.00 -2.74
C GLN A 44 -8.33 -13.02 -2.61
N GLY A 45 -7.83 -12.35 -1.58
CA GLY A 45 -6.41 -12.27 -1.26
C GLY A 45 -5.90 -10.84 -1.19
N THR A 46 -4.59 -10.68 -1.04
CA THR A 46 -3.93 -9.38 -0.86
C THR A 46 -2.72 -9.24 -1.78
N THR A 47 -2.56 -8.07 -2.38
CA THR A 47 -1.38 -7.71 -3.18
C THR A 47 -0.90 -6.37 -2.66
N VAL A 48 0.39 -6.30 -2.38
CA VAL A 48 1.07 -5.10 -1.96
C VAL A 48 2.06 -4.74 -3.06
N THR A 49 1.89 -3.57 -3.65
CA THR A 49 2.82 -3.01 -4.62
C THR A 49 3.62 -1.92 -3.93
N VAL A 50 4.94 -2.05 -3.93
CA VAL A 50 5.86 -1.04 -3.40
C VAL A 50 6.54 -0.36 -4.59
N SER A 51 6.52 0.97 -4.61
CA SER A 51 7.11 1.78 -5.66
C SER A 51 7.94 2.89 -5.05
N ASN A 52 8.96 3.37 -5.78
CA ASN A 52 9.83 4.45 -5.32
C ASN A 52 10.48 4.19 -3.95
N LEU A 53 10.97 2.96 -3.74
CA LEU A 53 11.63 2.56 -2.49
C LEU A 53 12.87 3.42 -2.22
N PHE A 54 13.00 3.89 -0.98
CA PHE A 54 14.07 4.78 -0.51
C PHE A 54 14.11 6.15 -1.20
N ARG A 55 13.03 6.58 -1.86
CA ARG A 55 12.97 7.89 -2.53
C ARG A 55 13.32 9.07 -1.61
N LYS A 56 13.02 8.96 -0.31
CA LYS A 56 13.29 10.00 0.70
C LYS A 56 14.58 9.78 1.49
N VAL A 57 15.33 8.73 1.19
CA VAL A 57 16.57 8.42 1.90
C VAL A 57 17.73 8.80 0.97
N PRO A 58 18.41 9.93 1.21
CA PRO A 58 19.57 10.30 0.41
C PRO A 58 20.68 9.27 0.62
N ALA A 59 21.43 8.98 -0.45
CA ALA A 59 22.52 8.01 -0.40
C ALA A 59 23.68 8.43 0.53
N ARG A 60 23.71 9.70 0.95
CA ARG A 60 24.76 10.26 1.82
C ARG A 60 24.15 11.35 2.71
N LEU A 61 24.47 11.29 4.01
CA LEU A 61 24.15 12.30 5.04
C LEU A 61 25.33 13.27 5.22
#